data_AF-A0A9W7D4Z6-F1
#
_entry.id   AF-A0A9W7D4Z6-F1
#
_cell.length_a   1.000
_cell.length_b   1.000
_cell.length_c   1.000
_cell.angle_alpha   90.00
_cell.angle_beta   90.00
_cell.angle_gamma   90.00
#
_symmetry.space_group_name_H-M   'P 1'
#
loop_
_entity.id
_entity.type
_entity.pdbx_description
1 polymer ?
#
loop_
_entity_poly.entity_id
_entity_poly.type
_entity_poly.pdbx_seq_one_letter_code
_entity_poly.pdbx_strand_id
1 'polypeptide(L)'
;MVSWTHFLAASVAFGMLVENAHAHGYMDKPLAAFKDKKTSAWVVEIAPQWKGDWDGAKGDEGLVALYKQLKKSNNVKNIRTMIDSDTKLYGEECGFTDPKATPQPPPTTGDATFSRGMVHAGPCEIWLDDKMVLQNDDCQSAYGDGTKATISVFKPVDYSSCASGGCMFRFYWLALQRRDSKTYWQVYKNCIPLTGPAAGGGSQTTPSTGSGSSTSQTSPSSGESDSPSSGESESPPSNASSGTSESPSSGESGSPSSGESGSPSSGESDSPSSGESDSPSSGESDSPSSGESDSPTSGASDSPSIEATPSPETPSVETPEMSATKCSVRRRRH
;
A
#
# COMPACT_ATOMS: atom_id res chain seq x y z
N MET A 1 -26.11 38.97 64.12
CA MET A 1 -25.50 39.20 62.78
C MET A 1 -24.59 38.03 62.46
N VAL A 2 -24.42 37.72 61.17
CA VAL A 2 -23.23 37.10 60.49
C VAL A 2 -22.31 36.24 61.39
N SER A 3 -22.11 34.95 61.12
CA SER A 3 -21.44 34.51 59.87
C SER A 3 -21.86 33.15 59.33
N TRP A 4 -21.86 33.05 57.99
CA TRP A 4 -21.90 31.82 57.22
C TRP A 4 -20.56 31.67 56.49
N THR A 5 -19.72 30.72 56.90
CA THR A 5 -18.52 30.32 56.15
C THR A 5 -18.85 29.21 55.16
N HIS A 6 -19.09 29.56 53.89
CA HIS A 6 -19.28 28.58 52.82
C HIS A 6 -17.92 28.13 52.27
N PHE A 7 -17.58 26.85 52.48
CA PHE A 7 -16.47 26.20 51.78
C PHE A 7 -16.95 25.73 50.40
N LEU A 8 -16.71 26.53 49.36
CA LEU A 8 -16.90 26.13 47.96
C LEU A 8 -15.72 25.25 47.51
N ALA A 9 -15.91 23.93 47.57
CA ALA A 9 -14.99 22.98 46.96
C ALA A 9 -15.18 22.97 45.42
N ALA A 10 -14.29 23.64 44.70
CA ALA A 10 -14.30 23.67 43.24
C ALA A 10 -13.79 22.34 42.66
N SER A 11 -14.70 21.39 42.42
CA SER A 11 -14.40 20.11 41.77
C SER A 11 -14.05 20.32 40.28
N VAL A 12 -12.77 20.53 39.98
CA VAL A 12 -12.27 20.54 38.59
C VAL A 12 -12.35 19.13 38.02
N ALA A 13 -13.42 18.85 37.27
CA ALA A 13 -13.58 17.61 36.54
C ALA A 13 -12.57 17.59 35.37
N PHE A 14 -11.43 16.93 35.57
CA PHE A 14 -10.44 16.73 34.53
C PHE A 14 -10.99 15.75 33.49
N GLY A 15 -11.62 16.30 32.45
CA GLY A 15 -12.17 15.53 31.35
C GLY A 15 -11.04 14.84 30.59
N MET A 16 -10.83 13.55 30.87
CA MET A 16 -9.94 12.72 30.08
C MET A 16 -10.50 12.63 28.66
N LEU A 17 -9.96 13.44 27.75
CA LEU A 17 -10.06 13.22 26.32
C LEU A 17 -9.36 11.90 26.03
N VAL A 18 -10.15 10.82 25.99
CA VAL A 18 -9.70 9.52 25.49
C VAL A 18 -9.44 9.70 24.00
N GLU A 19 -8.21 10.04 23.67
CA GLU A 19 -7.69 9.88 22.32
C GLU A 19 -7.91 8.42 21.93
N ASN A 20 -8.88 8.19 21.05
CA ASN A 20 -9.20 6.85 20.56
C ASN A 20 -8.03 6.38 19.71
N ALA A 21 -7.06 5.73 20.33
CA ALA A 21 -5.86 5.22 19.70
C ALA A 21 -6.27 4.23 18.59
N HIS A 22 -6.36 4.73 17.36
CA HIS A 22 -6.73 3.95 16.19
C HIS A 22 -5.64 2.90 15.96
N ALA A 23 -5.89 1.68 16.45
CA ALA A 23 -4.90 0.61 16.49
C ALA A 23 -4.43 0.19 15.08
N HIS A 24 -5.26 0.44 14.07
CA HIS A 24 -5.12 0.08 12.65
C HIS A 24 -5.27 1.35 11.77
N GLY A 25 -5.25 1.25 10.44
CA GLY A 25 -5.16 2.41 9.53
C GLY A 25 -6.15 2.40 8.35
N TYR A 26 -6.26 3.54 7.68
CA TYR A 26 -7.05 3.77 6.47
C TYR A 26 -6.27 4.67 5.49
N MET A 27 -6.72 4.85 4.24
CA MET A 27 -6.11 5.77 3.27
C MET A 27 -6.37 7.23 3.62
N ASP A 28 -5.32 7.97 3.94
CA ASP A 28 -5.40 9.38 4.35
C ASP A 28 -5.13 10.33 3.18
N LYS A 29 -4.39 9.87 2.17
CA LYS A 29 -4.15 10.57 0.89
C LYS A 29 -4.22 9.57 -0.28
N PRO A 30 -5.14 9.70 -1.25
CA PRO A 30 -6.36 10.52 -1.17
C PRO A 30 -7.25 10.05 0.00
N LEU A 31 -7.99 10.98 0.61
CA LEU A 31 -8.65 10.74 1.90
C LEU A 31 -9.90 9.86 1.75
N ALA A 32 -9.93 8.74 2.46
CA ALA A 32 -11.09 7.86 2.51
C ALA A 32 -12.31 8.51 3.19
N ALA A 33 -13.42 8.57 2.47
CA ALA A 33 -14.75 8.79 3.02
C ALA A 33 -15.36 7.47 3.51
N PHE A 34 -16.24 7.51 4.51
CA PHE A 34 -16.80 6.33 5.18
C PHE A 34 -18.31 6.22 5.00
N LYS A 35 -18.83 4.99 4.93
CA LYS A 35 -20.27 4.67 4.88
C LYS A 35 -21.00 5.15 6.14
N ASP A 36 -20.35 4.96 7.29
CA ASP A 36 -20.82 5.32 8.63
C ASP A 36 -19.76 6.21 9.32
N LYS A 37 -19.54 6.02 10.64
CA LYS A 37 -18.44 6.64 11.38
C LYS A 37 -17.07 6.31 10.76
N LYS A 38 -16.15 7.28 10.81
CA LYS A 38 -14.73 7.07 10.52
C LYS A 38 -14.19 5.88 11.35
N THR A 39 -13.47 4.99 10.70
CA THR A 39 -12.88 3.80 11.31
C THR A 39 -11.53 3.49 10.66
N SER A 40 -10.66 2.79 11.38
CA SER A 40 -9.36 2.35 10.86
C SER A 40 -9.19 0.83 10.90
N ALA A 41 -10.21 0.10 11.33
CA ALA A 41 -10.16 -1.35 11.48
C ALA A 41 -9.93 -2.09 10.15
N TRP A 42 -9.37 -3.29 10.24
CA TRP A 42 -9.45 -4.29 9.16
C TRP A 42 -10.92 -4.56 8.79
N VAL A 43 -11.19 -4.90 7.53
CA VAL A 43 -12.53 -5.26 7.05
C VAL A 43 -12.93 -6.63 7.58
N VAL A 44 -11.99 -7.59 7.58
CA VAL A 44 -12.15 -8.89 8.24
C VAL A 44 -10.78 -9.40 8.73
N GLU A 45 -10.78 -10.19 9.80
CA GLU A 45 -9.64 -10.99 10.24
C GLU A 45 -10.05 -12.47 10.16
N ILE A 46 -9.28 -13.27 9.41
CA ILE A 46 -9.56 -14.69 9.14
C ILE A 46 -8.29 -15.54 9.30
N ALA A 47 -8.45 -16.86 9.40
CA ALA A 47 -7.32 -17.77 9.23
C ALA A 47 -6.75 -17.71 7.80
N PRO A 48 -5.46 -18.01 7.57
CA PRO A 48 -4.90 -18.11 6.23
C PRO A 48 -5.62 -19.15 5.36
N GLN A 49 -6.03 -18.75 4.15
CA GLN A 49 -6.87 -19.58 3.29
C GLN A 49 -6.08 -20.59 2.43
N TRP A 50 -4.76 -20.47 2.37
CA TRP A 50 -3.89 -21.39 1.63
C TRP A 50 -3.20 -22.39 2.57
N LYS A 51 -3.12 -23.65 2.17
CA LYS A 51 -2.40 -24.69 2.92
C LYS A 51 -0.89 -24.42 2.97
N GLY A 52 -0.37 -24.13 4.16
CA GLY A 52 1.06 -23.94 4.44
C GLY A 52 1.33 -23.82 5.95
N ASP A 53 2.61 -23.85 6.34
CA ASP A 53 3.03 -23.72 7.74
C ASP A 53 3.14 -22.24 8.15
N TRP A 54 1.99 -21.58 8.25
CA TRP A 54 1.91 -20.16 8.61
C TRP A 54 2.30 -19.87 10.05
N ASP A 55 2.14 -20.83 10.95
CA ASP A 55 2.48 -20.67 12.37
C ASP A 55 3.99 -20.86 12.59
N GLY A 56 4.63 -21.81 11.91
CA GLY A 56 6.08 -22.06 11.97
C GLY A 56 6.96 -21.06 11.20
N ALA A 57 6.38 -20.22 10.34
CA ALA A 57 7.12 -19.23 9.54
C ALA A 57 7.89 -18.21 10.41
N LYS A 58 9.21 -18.13 10.27
CA LYS A 58 10.07 -17.33 11.18
C LYS A 58 9.98 -15.82 10.90
N GLY A 59 9.35 -15.08 11.82
CA GLY A 59 9.21 -13.62 11.72
C GLY A 59 8.42 -13.15 10.49
N ASP A 60 8.50 -11.84 10.23
CA ASP A 60 7.83 -11.17 9.11
C ASP A 60 8.42 -11.60 7.75
N GLU A 61 9.76 -11.70 7.65
CA GLU A 61 10.45 -12.20 6.46
C GLU A 61 9.98 -13.62 6.07
N GLY A 62 9.84 -14.52 7.05
CA GLY A 62 9.37 -15.88 6.84
C GLY A 62 7.91 -15.94 6.41
N LEU A 63 7.05 -15.08 6.97
CA LEU A 63 5.65 -14.93 6.55
C LEU A 63 5.55 -14.44 5.11
N VAL A 64 6.34 -13.43 4.73
CA VAL A 64 6.45 -12.89 3.36
C VAL A 64 6.98 -13.93 2.38
N ALA A 65 8.01 -14.69 2.75
CA ALA A 65 8.57 -15.75 1.91
C ALA A 65 7.56 -16.88 1.66
N LEU A 66 6.88 -17.34 2.72
CA LEU A 66 5.81 -18.34 2.62
C LEU A 66 4.65 -17.84 1.77
N TYR A 67 4.20 -16.60 1.99
CA TYR A 67 3.16 -15.98 1.17
C TYR A 67 3.56 -15.91 -0.31
N LYS A 68 4.78 -15.46 -0.65
CA LYS A 68 5.30 -15.40 -2.03
C LYS A 68 5.33 -16.79 -2.69
N GLN A 69 5.74 -17.82 -1.96
CA GLN A 69 5.69 -19.21 -2.42
C GLN A 69 4.25 -19.68 -2.68
N LEU A 70 3.33 -19.45 -1.75
CA LEU A 70 1.95 -19.92 -1.84
C LEU A 70 1.10 -19.14 -2.84
N LYS A 71 1.35 -17.84 -3.02
CA LYS A 71 0.76 -17.00 -4.09
C LYS A 71 0.97 -17.65 -5.45
N LYS A 72 2.20 -18.10 -5.71
CA LYS A 72 2.59 -18.82 -6.93
C LYS A 72 1.92 -20.19 -7.04
N SER A 73 1.91 -21.01 -5.99
CA SER A 73 1.31 -22.35 -6.06
C SER A 73 -0.22 -22.35 -6.17
N ASN A 74 -0.89 -21.31 -5.66
CA ASN A 74 -2.33 -21.11 -5.81
C ASN A 74 -2.70 -20.32 -7.09
N ASN A 75 -1.72 -20.00 -7.96
CA ASN A 75 -1.89 -19.26 -9.22
C ASN A 75 -2.50 -17.84 -9.07
N VAL A 76 -2.36 -17.22 -7.90
CA VAL A 76 -2.94 -15.90 -7.60
C VAL A 76 -2.04 -14.80 -8.17
N LYS A 77 -2.50 -14.12 -9.22
CA LYS A 77 -1.74 -13.08 -9.92
C LYS A 77 -1.52 -11.82 -9.06
N ASN A 78 -2.60 -11.36 -8.43
CA ASN A 78 -2.69 -10.13 -7.64
C ASN A 78 -3.65 -10.38 -6.47
N ILE A 79 -3.55 -9.62 -5.37
CA ILE A 79 -4.42 -9.82 -4.21
C ILE A 79 -5.84 -9.33 -4.43
N ARG A 80 -6.06 -8.27 -5.23
CA ARG A 80 -7.41 -7.77 -5.56
C ARG A 80 -8.32 -8.88 -6.09
N THR A 81 -7.89 -9.62 -7.11
CA THR A 81 -8.65 -10.73 -7.71
C THR A 81 -8.95 -11.85 -6.71
N MET A 82 -8.12 -12.05 -5.67
CA MET A 82 -8.42 -12.99 -4.59
C MET A 82 -9.46 -12.43 -3.61
N ILE A 83 -9.19 -11.25 -3.03
CA ILE A 83 -10.00 -10.71 -1.92
C ILE A 83 -11.34 -10.11 -2.36
N ASP A 84 -11.52 -9.83 -3.66
CA ASP A 84 -12.82 -9.42 -4.24
C ASP A 84 -13.60 -10.63 -4.81
N SER A 85 -13.06 -11.86 -4.74
CA SER A 85 -13.75 -13.07 -5.24
C SER A 85 -14.85 -13.61 -4.33
N ASP A 86 -14.76 -13.35 -3.01
CA ASP A 86 -15.80 -13.69 -2.03
C ASP A 86 -15.87 -12.62 -0.93
N THR A 87 -16.89 -11.76 -1.02
CA THR A 87 -17.15 -10.67 -0.06
C THR A 87 -17.68 -11.15 1.29
N LYS A 88 -18.08 -12.42 1.43
CA LYS A 88 -18.45 -13.02 2.72
C LYS A 88 -17.22 -13.52 3.48
N LEU A 89 -16.22 -14.01 2.75
CA LEU A 89 -14.95 -14.49 3.32
C LEU A 89 -13.95 -13.36 3.57
N TYR A 90 -13.79 -12.45 2.61
CA TYR A 90 -12.78 -11.38 2.64
C TYR A 90 -13.35 -9.98 2.96
N GLY A 91 -14.65 -9.91 3.27
CA GLY A 91 -15.36 -8.67 3.60
C GLY A 91 -15.88 -7.87 2.39
N GLU A 92 -16.78 -6.94 2.67
CA GLU A 92 -17.49 -6.16 1.64
C GLU A 92 -16.56 -5.44 0.65
N GLU A 93 -17.06 -5.25 -0.57
CA GLU A 93 -16.49 -4.28 -1.50
C GLU A 93 -16.35 -2.91 -0.85
N CYS A 94 -15.16 -2.32 -1.01
CA CYS A 94 -14.74 -1.06 -0.40
C CYS A 94 -14.70 -1.06 1.15
N GLY A 95 -14.93 -2.19 1.82
CA GLY A 95 -14.91 -2.28 3.28
C GLY A 95 -15.83 -1.25 3.95
N PHE A 96 -15.29 -0.43 4.84
CA PHE A 96 -16.05 0.65 5.51
C PHE A 96 -16.14 1.96 4.71
N THR A 97 -15.44 2.05 3.57
CA THR A 97 -15.37 3.30 2.78
C THR A 97 -16.56 3.43 1.83
N ASP A 98 -16.98 4.67 1.54
CA ASP A 98 -18.10 4.94 0.64
C ASP A 98 -17.63 5.19 -0.82
N PRO A 99 -17.85 4.27 -1.75
CA PRO A 99 -17.56 4.48 -3.17
C PRO A 99 -18.54 5.43 -3.88
N LYS A 100 -19.52 6.01 -3.18
CA LYS A 100 -20.45 7.03 -3.69
C LYS A 100 -20.20 8.43 -3.13
N ALA A 101 -19.16 8.60 -2.31
CA ALA A 101 -18.76 9.89 -1.79
C ALA A 101 -18.40 10.88 -2.91
N THR A 102 -18.47 12.18 -2.62
CA THR A 102 -18.08 13.24 -3.56
C THR A 102 -16.64 13.03 -4.03
N PRO A 103 -16.38 12.90 -5.35
CA PRO A 103 -15.03 12.68 -5.84
C PRO A 103 -14.07 13.85 -5.53
N GLN A 104 -12.82 13.52 -5.18
CA GLN A 104 -11.79 14.49 -4.81
C GLN A 104 -10.66 14.56 -5.85
N PRO A 105 -9.87 15.65 -5.95
CA PRO A 105 -8.76 15.73 -6.89
C PRO A 105 -7.68 14.67 -6.59
N PRO A 106 -7.11 14.02 -7.63
CA PRO A 106 -5.94 13.16 -7.48
C PRO A 106 -4.74 13.92 -6.86
N PRO A 107 -3.96 13.30 -5.95
CA PRO A 107 -2.73 13.87 -5.41
C PRO A 107 -1.71 14.30 -6.47
N THR A 108 -1.53 15.62 -6.63
CA THR A 108 -0.58 16.24 -7.56
C THR A 108 0.89 15.92 -7.28
N THR A 109 1.19 15.41 -6.09
CA THR A 109 2.55 15.07 -5.62
C THR A 109 2.99 13.64 -6.00
N GLY A 110 2.14 12.88 -6.71
CA GLY A 110 2.46 11.56 -7.27
C GLY A 110 2.62 10.47 -6.21
N ASP A 111 1.91 10.60 -5.10
CA ASP A 111 1.99 9.75 -3.91
C ASP A 111 0.60 9.42 -3.35
N ALA A 112 0.55 8.43 -2.46
CA ALA A 112 -0.59 8.13 -1.59
C ALA A 112 -0.08 7.84 -0.17
N THR A 113 -0.91 7.99 0.86
CA THR A 113 -0.52 7.70 2.25
C THR A 113 -1.56 6.89 3.00
N PHE A 114 -1.08 5.92 3.79
CA PHE A 114 -1.86 5.26 4.83
C PHE A 114 -1.78 6.10 6.11
N SER A 115 -2.84 6.15 6.91
CA SER A 115 -3.01 7.09 8.05
C SER A 115 -2.06 6.88 9.24
N ARG A 116 -1.05 6.01 9.09
CA ARG A 116 -0.04 5.57 10.07
C ARG A 116 0.92 4.61 9.38
N GLY A 117 1.96 4.16 10.08
CA GLY A 117 2.86 3.11 9.57
C GLY A 117 2.20 1.74 9.41
N MET A 118 2.57 1.02 8.36
CA MET A 118 2.25 -0.39 8.16
C MET A 118 3.16 -1.27 9.03
N VAL A 119 2.56 -2.11 9.88
CA VAL A 119 3.25 -2.87 10.96
C VAL A 119 2.98 -4.38 10.91
N HIS A 120 2.44 -4.85 9.79
CA HIS A 120 2.17 -6.25 9.54
C HIS A 120 2.64 -6.59 8.13
N ALA A 121 3.38 -7.69 8.02
CA ALA A 121 4.05 -8.04 6.79
C ALA A 121 3.05 -8.40 5.69
N GLY A 122 3.49 -8.39 4.43
CA GLY A 122 2.72 -8.92 3.31
C GLY A 122 2.26 -7.88 2.27
N PRO A 123 1.45 -8.33 1.30
CA PRO A 123 1.22 -7.63 0.04
C PRO A 123 0.25 -6.45 0.16
N CYS A 124 0.51 -5.39 -0.61
CA CYS A 124 -0.46 -4.34 -0.86
C CYS A 124 -0.45 -3.90 -2.33
N GLU A 125 -1.59 -3.36 -2.78
CA GLU A 125 -1.83 -2.93 -4.15
C GLU A 125 -2.64 -1.63 -4.17
N ILE A 126 -2.29 -0.74 -5.09
CA ILE A 126 -3.12 0.42 -5.47
C ILE A 126 -3.57 0.25 -6.92
N TRP A 127 -4.86 0.44 -7.15
CA TRP A 127 -5.49 0.41 -8.46
C TRP A 127 -6.24 1.72 -8.73
N LEU A 128 -6.30 2.11 -10.00
CA LEU A 128 -7.18 3.16 -10.52
C LEU A 128 -8.10 2.50 -11.55
N ASP A 129 -9.38 2.35 -11.17
CA ASP A 129 -10.32 1.43 -11.80
C ASP A 129 -9.69 0.04 -12.00
N ASP A 130 -9.37 -0.37 -13.23
CA ASP A 130 -8.78 -1.67 -13.54
C ASP A 130 -7.28 -1.65 -13.89
N LYS A 131 -6.62 -0.48 -13.79
CA LYS A 131 -5.16 -0.37 -13.89
C LYS A 131 -4.53 -0.48 -12.50
N MET A 132 -3.71 -1.49 -12.28
CA MET A 132 -2.79 -1.53 -11.14
C MET A 132 -1.70 -0.46 -11.34
N VAL A 133 -1.48 0.40 -10.35
CA VAL A 133 -0.49 1.50 -10.40
C VAL A 133 0.61 1.39 -9.35
N LEU A 134 0.43 0.54 -8.33
CA LEU A 134 1.47 0.16 -7.38
C LEU A 134 1.18 -1.24 -6.84
N GLN A 135 2.23 -2.04 -6.64
CA GLN A 135 2.17 -3.33 -5.96
C GLN A 135 3.49 -3.62 -5.27
N ASN A 136 3.43 -4.20 -4.07
CA ASN A 136 4.54 -4.93 -3.48
C ASN A 136 4.00 -6.17 -2.75
N ASP A 137 4.80 -7.21 -2.61
CA ASP A 137 4.47 -8.41 -1.83
C ASP A 137 4.98 -8.32 -0.37
N ASP A 138 5.66 -7.23 -0.01
CA ASP A 138 5.93 -6.81 1.37
C ASP A 138 5.89 -5.28 1.49
N CYS A 139 4.73 -4.74 1.91
CA CYS A 139 4.54 -3.30 2.03
C CYS A 139 4.97 -2.71 3.39
N GLN A 140 5.19 -3.54 4.42
CA GLN A 140 5.78 -3.10 5.68
C GLN A 140 7.21 -2.64 5.44
N SER A 141 8.04 -3.49 4.81
CA SER A 141 9.45 -3.18 4.54
C SER A 141 9.66 -2.17 3.41
N ALA A 142 8.69 -2.03 2.49
CA ALA A 142 8.82 -1.14 1.32
C ALA A 142 8.27 0.27 1.54
N TYR A 143 7.28 0.45 2.42
CA TYR A 143 6.59 1.73 2.62
C TYR A 143 6.42 2.10 4.10
N GLY A 144 7.09 1.41 5.02
CA GLY A 144 7.07 1.70 6.46
C GLY A 144 8.40 1.33 7.13
N ASP A 145 8.41 1.41 8.45
CA ASP A 145 9.56 1.09 9.33
C ASP A 145 9.21 0.01 10.38
N GLY A 146 8.04 -0.64 10.24
CA GLY A 146 7.49 -1.54 11.25
C GLY A 146 6.92 -0.86 12.50
N THR A 147 6.94 0.47 12.59
CA THR A 147 6.37 1.24 13.71
C THR A 147 4.98 1.81 13.39
N LYS A 148 4.28 2.31 14.41
CA LYS A 148 3.01 3.04 14.20
C LYS A 148 3.21 4.51 13.82
N ALA A 149 4.39 5.09 14.10
CA ALA A 149 4.62 6.53 14.11
C ALA A 149 4.93 7.09 12.72
N THR A 150 5.77 6.41 11.94
CA THR A 150 6.12 6.83 10.58
C THR A 150 4.96 6.55 9.63
N ILE A 151 4.30 7.59 9.12
CA ILE A 151 3.22 7.49 8.12
C ILE A 151 3.72 6.73 6.89
N SER A 152 3.00 5.68 6.47
CA SER A 152 3.39 4.93 5.28
C SER A 152 3.05 5.68 3.99
N VAL A 153 4.08 5.97 3.18
CA VAL A 153 3.98 6.76 1.94
C VAL A 153 4.24 5.85 0.73
N PHE A 154 3.21 5.65 -0.08
CA PHE A 154 3.28 4.92 -1.34
C PHE A 154 3.71 5.88 -2.45
N LYS A 155 4.88 5.66 -3.05
CA LYS A 155 5.42 6.50 -4.13
C LYS A 155 6.31 5.68 -5.08
N PRO A 156 6.26 5.91 -6.42
CA PRO A 156 5.30 6.75 -7.14
C PRO A 156 3.91 6.11 -7.24
N VAL A 157 2.88 6.95 -7.42
CA VAL A 157 1.53 6.56 -7.83
C VAL A 157 1.16 7.37 -9.08
N ASP A 158 0.89 6.67 -10.19
CA ASP A 158 0.58 7.27 -11.49
C ASP A 158 -0.93 7.47 -11.67
N TYR A 159 -1.40 8.69 -11.40
CA TYR A 159 -2.81 9.08 -11.52
C TYR A 159 -3.29 9.35 -12.97
N SER A 160 -2.42 9.26 -13.98
CA SER A 160 -2.73 9.66 -15.37
C SER A 160 -3.81 8.82 -16.07
N SER A 161 -4.12 7.62 -15.57
CA SER A 161 -5.13 6.73 -16.16
C SER A 161 -6.56 7.06 -15.77
N CYS A 162 -6.78 8.02 -14.87
CA CYS A 162 -8.12 8.45 -14.51
C CYS A 162 -8.77 9.21 -15.67
N ALA A 163 -9.90 8.71 -16.16
CA ALA A 163 -10.64 9.32 -17.26
C ALA A 163 -11.17 10.71 -16.87
N SER A 164 -11.57 11.53 -17.84
CA SER A 164 -12.14 12.87 -17.58
C SER A 164 -13.41 12.84 -16.70
N GLY A 165 -14.14 11.72 -16.67
CA GLY A 165 -15.27 11.48 -15.76
C GLY A 165 -14.87 11.08 -14.33
N GLY A 166 -13.58 10.90 -14.04
CA GLY A 166 -13.06 10.36 -12.80
C GLY A 166 -12.57 8.92 -12.90
N CYS A 167 -12.24 8.36 -11.73
CA CYS A 167 -11.82 6.97 -11.53
C CYS A 167 -12.08 6.56 -10.08
N MET A 168 -12.12 5.25 -9.81
CA MET A 168 -12.07 4.71 -8.45
C MET A 168 -10.64 4.38 -8.07
N PHE A 169 -10.06 5.15 -7.13
CA PHE A 169 -8.85 4.72 -6.43
C PHE A 169 -9.22 3.58 -5.48
N ARG A 170 -8.47 2.48 -5.52
CA ARG A 170 -8.67 1.32 -4.65
C ARG A 170 -7.35 0.91 -4.01
N PHE A 171 -7.30 0.92 -2.68
CA PHE A 171 -6.18 0.35 -1.90
C PHE A 171 -6.59 -0.98 -1.29
N TYR A 172 -5.67 -1.94 -1.39
CA TYR A 172 -5.79 -3.27 -0.83
C TYR A 172 -4.53 -3.63 -0.05
N TRP A 173 -4.65 -4.21 1.13
CA TRP A 173 -3.54 -4.79 1.90
C TRP A 173 -4.00 -6.06 2.61
N LEU A 174 -3.20 -7.13 2.50
CA LEU A 174 -3.40 -8.39 3.20
C LEU A 174 -2.30 -8.50 4.27
N ALA A 175 -2.61 -8.00 5.47
CA ALA A 175 -1.70 -8.04 6.60
C ALA A 175 -1.60 -9.47 7.15
N LEU A 176 -0.38 -10.01 7.15
CA LEU A 176 -0.02 -11.32 7.71
C LEU A 176 0.24 -11.18 9.22
N GLN A 177 -0.81 -10.86 9.97
CA GLN A 177 -0.71 -10.58 11.40
C GLN A 177 -0.44 -11.86 12.21
N ARG A 178 0.47 -11.78 13.19
CA ARG A 178 0.71 -12.85 14.16
C ARG A 178 0.27 -12.44 15.56
N ARG A 179 -0.51 -13.31 16.20
CA ARG A 179 -1.04 -13.16 17.57
C ARG A 179 -1.06 -14.52 18.25
N ASP A 180 -0.52 -14.63 19.45
CA ASP A 180 -0.52 -15.84 20.28
C ASP A 180 0.03 -17.09 19.56
N SER A 181 1.15 -16.91 18.84
CA SER A 181 1.78 -17.92 17.96
C SER A 181 0.89 -18.46 16.83
N LYS A 182 -0.23 -17.78 16.54
CA LYS A 182 -1.10 -18.03 15.39
C LYS A 182 -0.99 -16.91 14.36
N THR A 183 -0.96 -17.30 13.10
CA THR A 183 -0.99 -16.36 11.97
C THR A 183 -2.43 -16.18 11.48
N TYR A 184 -2.80 -14.93 11.21
CA TYR A 184 -4.09 -14.49 10.69
C TYR A 184 -3.87 -13.64 9.44
N TRP A 185 -4.88 -13.57 8.59
CA TRP A 185 -4.98 -12.60 7.50
C TRP A 185 -5.95 -11.50 7.90
N GLN A 186 -5.47 -10.27 8.01
CA GLN A 186 -6.32 -9.09 8.11
C GLN A 186 -6.45 -8.44 6.72
N VAL A 187 -7.68 -8.34 6.22
CA VAL A 187 -7.95 -7.72 4.91
C VAL A 187 -8.29 -6.24 5.12
N TYR A 188 -7.57 -5.36 4.43
CA TYR A 188 -7.88 -3.94 4.34
C TYR A 188 -8.31 -3.63 2.89
N LYS A 189 -9.49 -3.04 2.72
CA LYS A 189 -10.00 -2.51 1.45
C LYS A 189 -10.46 -1.06 1.65
N ASN A 190 -9.96 -0.12 0.85
CA ASN A 190 -10.47 1.25 0.80
C ASN A 190 -10.71 1.66 -0.65
N CYS A 191 -11.85 2.30 -0.93
CA CYS A 191 -12.20 2.91 -2.20
C CYS A 191 -12.36 4.42 -2.01
N ILE A 192 -11.81 5.19 -2.95
CA ILE A 192 -11.88 6.65 -2.95
C ILE A 192 -12.22 7.11 -4.37
N PRO A 193 -13.42 7.70 -4.60
CA PRO A 193 -13.74 8.32 -5.87
C PRO A 193 -12.82 9.53 -6.13
N LEU A 194 -12.20 9.59 -7.31
CA LEU A 194 -11.37 10.72 -7.73
C LEU A 194 -11.97 11.43 -8.94
N THR A 195 -11.79 12.76 -9.02
CA THR A 195 -12.16 13.55 -10.21
C THR A 195 -11.18 13.30 -11.36
N GLY A 196 -11.68 13.39 -12.59
CA GLY A 196 -10.83 13.33 -13.78
C GLY A 196 -10.00 14.59 -14.00
N PRO A 197 -9.02 14.55 -14.93
CA PRO A 197 -8.46 15.77 -15.51
C PRO A 197 -9.57 16.57 -16.20
N ALA A 198 -9.52 17.91 -16.08
CA ALA A 198 -10.52 18.80 -16.65
C ALA A 198 -10.62 18.61 -18.18
N ALA A 199 -11.83 18.31 -18.68
CA ALA A 199 -12.07 18.08 -20.09
C ALA A 199 -11.76 19.34 -20.93
N GLY A 200 -10.65 19.31 -21.66
CA GLY A 200 -10.11 20.45 -22.41
C GLY A 200 -8.73 20.94 -21.96
N GLY A 201 -8.19 20.42 -20.84
CA GLY A 201 -6.79 20.64 -20.45
C GLY A 201 -5.83 19.97 -21.44
N GLY A 202 -4.93 20.75 -22.04
CA GLY A 202 -3.97 20.26 -23.04
C GLY A 202 -2.93 19.27 -22.47
N SER A 203 -2.32 18.50 -23.38
CA SER A 203 -1.34 17.45 -23.09
C SER A 203 -0.31 17.84 -22.03
N GLN A 204 -0.31 17.15 -20.88
CA GLN A 204 0.68 17.36 -19.84
C GLN A 204 2.05 16.88 -20.33
N THR A 205 3.07 17.74 -20.27
CA THR A 205 4.37 17.50 -20.92
C THR A 205 5.11 16.33 -20.28
N THR A 206 5.44 15.31 -21.08
CA THR A 206 6.25 14.16 -20.65
C THR A 206 7.67 14.60 -20.28
N PRO A 207 8.18 14.31 -19.06
CA PRO A 207 9.59 14.44 -18.75
C PRO A 207 10.37 13.36 -19.51
N SER A 208 11.22 13.75 -20.47
CA SER A 208 12.05 12.80 -21.22
C SER A 208 13.11 12.15 -20.33
N THR A 209 12.99 10.85 -20.10
CA THR A 209 13.94 10.07 -19.28
C THR A 209 15.29 9.92 -20.00
N GLY A 210 16.37 10.37 -19.35
CA GLY A 210 17.74 10.01 -19.76
C GLY A 210 18.00 8.51 -19.55
N SER A 211 18.75 7.89 -20.46
CA SER A 211 19.02 6.44 -20.41
C SER A 211 19.93 6.06 -19.23
N GLY A 212 19.60 4.98 -18.51
CA GLY A 212 20.13 4.70 -17.17
C GLY A 212 20.26 3.22 -16.74
N SER A 213 20.34 2.27 -17.69
CA SER A 213 20.74 0.87 -17.50
C SER A 213 19.88 -0.10 -16.63
N SER A 214 19.32 -1.09 -17.32
CA SER A 214 19.31 -2.52 -16.95
C SER A 214 18.64 -3.01 -15.65
N THR A 215 17.46 -3.59 -15.79
CA THR A 215 17.21 -4.98 -15.31
C THR A 215 16.14 -5.66 -16.17
N SER A 216 16.24 -6.97 -16.35
CA SER A 216 15.58 -7.68 -17.46
C SER A 216 14.11 -8.01 -17.22
N GLN A 217 13.26 -7.81 -18.24
CA GLN A 217 12.05 -8.60 -18.44
C GLN A 217 12.14 -9.39 -19.74
N THR A 218 11.68 -10.64 -19.71
CA THR A 218 11.66 -11.54 -20.85
C THR A 218 10.23 -11.84 -21.26
N SER A 219 9.90 -11.62 -22.53
CA SER A 219 8.69 -12.12 -23.19
C SER A 219 9.10 -12.81 -24.49
N PRO A 220 8.51 -13.96 -24.84
CA PRO A 220 8.92 -14.74 -26.00
C PRO A 220 8.48 -14.09 -27.33
N SER A 221 9.29 -14.27 -28.37
CA SER A 221 8.98 -13.86 -29.74
C SER A 221 8.59 -15.06 -30.61
N SER A 222 7.64 -14.85 -31.51
CA SER A 222 7.23 -15.73 -32.60
C SER A 222 6.40 -14.91 -33.60
N GLY A 223 6.56 -15.00 -34.91
CA GLY A 223 7.49 -15.79 -35.73
C GLY A 223 7.13 -15.57 -37.21
N GLU A 224 8.11 -15.55 -38.11
CA GLU A 224 7.94 -15.04 -39.48
C GLU A 224 7.22 -16.00 -40.45
N SER A 225 6.64 -15.46 -41.52
CA SER A 225 6.36 -16.16 -42.81
C SER A 225 6.09 -15.14 -43.93
N ASP A 226 6.63 -15.41 -45.12
CA ASP A 226 6.66 -14.50 -46.28
C ASP A 226 5.43 -14.55 -47.22
N SER A 227 5.12 -13.38 -47.83
CA SER A 227 5.05 -13.04 -49.29
C SER A 227 4.79 -14.12 -50.39
N PRO A 228 4.47 -13.77 -51.68
CA PRO A 228 4.27 -12.44 -52.31
C PRO A 228 3.11 -12.32 -53.36
N SER A 229 3.05 -11.16 -54.06
CA SER A 229 2.53 -10.93 -55.44
C SER A 229 1.02 -10.96 -55.78
N SER A 230 0.50 -10.26 -56.82
CA SER A 230 0.93 -9.05 -57.57
C SER A 230 -0.09 -8.63 -58.66
N GLY A 231 -0.17 -7.33 -59.01
CA GLY A 231 -0.78 -6.80 -60.27
C GLY A 231 -2.20 -6.21 -60.16
N GLU A 232 -2.64 -5.24 -60.98
CA GLU A 232 -1.92 -4.43 -61.99
C GLU A 232 -2.77 -3.21 -62.48
N SER A 233 -2.21 -2.34 -63.36
CA SER A 233 -2.84 -1.26 -64.17
C SER A 233 -2.98 0.19 -63.63
N GLU A 234 -1.94 1.00 -63.88
CA GLU A 234 -1.88 2.16 -64.82
C GLU A 234 -2.94 3.29 -64.89
N SER A 235 -2.52 4.44 -65.45
CA SER A 235 -3.25 5.74 -65.61
C SER A 235 -3.10 6.29 -67.06
N PRO A 236 -3.28 7.60 -67.42
CA PRO A 236 -4.08 8.74 -66.90
C PRO A 236 -5.14 9.17 -68.00
N PRO A 237 -5.26 10.37 -68.64
CA PRO A 237 -5.03 11.79 -68.27
C PRO A 237 -6.12 12.85 -68.67
N SER A 238 -6.01 14.04 -68.06
CA SER A 238 -6.22 15.42 -68.59
C SER A 238 -7.51 15.90 -69.30
N ASN A 239 -8.30 16.76 -68.62
CA ASN A 239 -8.74 18.14 -69.00
C ASN A 239 -9.86 18.64 -68.04
N ALA A 240 -10.18 19.93 -67.85
CA ALA A 240 -9.45 21.21 -67.90
C ALA A 240 -10.36 22.36 -67.34
N SER A 241 -9.78 23.51 -66.93
CA SER A 241 -10.43 24.80 -66.57
C SER A 241 -11.23 24.88 -65.24
N SER A 242 -11.34 26.02 -64.52
CA SER A 242 -10.57 27.30 -64.53
C SER A 242 -10.99 28.23 -63.34
N GLY A 243 -10.13 29.19 -62.95
CA GLY A 243 -10.39 30.25 -61.94
C GLY A 243 -9.53 30.10 -60.67
N THR A 244 -8.55 30.93 -60.27
CA THR A 244 -8.23 32.38 -60.42
C THR A 244 -9.21 33.30 -59.65
N SER A 245 -8.79 34.25 -58.77
CA SER A 245 -7.48 34.92 -58.63
C SER A 245 -7.16 35.45 -57.21
N GLU A 246 -5.85 35.40 -56.89
CA GLU A 246 -4.98 36.46 -56.35
C GLU A 246 -5.16 37.13 -54.96
N SER A 247 -3.99 37.43 -54.35
CA SER A 247 -3.79 38.37 -53.24
C SER A 247 -3.21 39.71 -53.74
N PRO A 248 -3.16 40.75 -52.90
CA PRO A 248 -2.11 41.76 -52.95
C PRO A 248 -1.27 41.83 -51.66
N SER A 249 -0.11 42.48 -51.73
CA SER A 249 0.93 42.49 -50.68
C SER A 249 1.13 43.86 -50.04
N SER A 250 1.62 43.84 -48.79
CA SER A 250 2.52 44.83 -48.14
C SER A 250 2.40 46.34 -48.44
N GLY A 251 2.11 47.13 -47.40
CA GLY A 251 2.43 48.55 -47.31
C GLY A 251 3.13 48.86 -45.97
N GLU A 252 4.07 49.80 -45.96
CA GLU A 252 5.01 50.05 -44.84
C GLU A 252 4.90 51.49 -44.29
N SER A 253 5.45 51.72 -43.09
CA SER A 253 5.75 53.00 -42.41
C SER A 253 4.69 53.57 -41.44
N GLY A 254 5.16 54.00 -40.26
CA GLY A 254 4.44 54.98 -39.42
C GLY A 254 4.46 54.77 -37.90
N SER A 255 5.59 55.03 -37.22
CA SER A 255 5.56 55.31 -35.78
C SER A 255 5.12 56.75 -35.51
N PRO A 256 4.35 56.99 -34.43
CA PRO A 256 4.65 58.13 -33.56
C PRO A 256 4.80 57.73 -32.08
N SER A 257 5.23 58.69 -31.25
CA SER A 257 5.73 58.46 -29.90
C SER A 257 4.67 58.63 -28.79
N SER A 258 4.91 57.95 -27.66
CA SER A 258 4.60 58.34 -26.28
C SER A 258 3.35 59.20 -25.98
N GLY A 259 2.38 58.63 -25.24
CA GLY A 259 1.42 59.35 -24.41
C GLY A 259 1.52 58.87 -22.95
N GLU A 260 1.26 59.76 -21.99
CA GLU A 260 1.40 59.46 -20.56
C GLU A 260 0.42 58.40 -20.04
N SER A 261 0.80 57.72 -18.96
CA SER A 261 -0.10 57.02 -18.06
C SER A 261 0.40 57.24 -16.63
N GLY A 262 -0.24 58.17 -15.93
CA GLY A 262 0.17 58.56 -14.57
C GLY A 262 -0.19 57.51 -13.53
N SER A 263 0.70 57.32 -12.56
CA SER A 263 0.39 56.59 -11.32
C SER A 263 -0.74 57.29 -10.54
N PRO A 264 -1.39 56.55 -9.61
CA PRO A 264 -1.17 56.97 -8.23
C PRO A 264 -0.96 55.84 -7.21
N SER A 265 -0.26 56.21 -6.14
CA SER A 265 -0.19 55.59 -4.81
C SER A 265 0.26 54.14 -4.69
N SER A 266 1.49 54.01 -4.17
CA SER A 266 1.88 52.97 -3.24
C SER A 266 0.83 52.71 -2.14
N GLY A 267 0.70 51.45 -1.74
CA GLY A 267 0.30 51.07 -0.39
C GLY A 267 1.51 50.44 0.30
N GLU A 268 1.83 50.89 1.51
CA GLU A 268 2.96 50.34 2.27
C GLU A 268 2.55 49.06 3.00
N SER A 269 3.50 48.13 3.16
CA SER A 269 3.40 46.97 4.04
C SER A 269 4.82 46.49 4.35
N ASP A 270 5.22 46.57 5.61
CA ASP A 270 6.60 46.39 6.04
C ASP A 270 7.14 44.97 5.85
N SER A 271 8.38 44.88 5.35
CA SER A 271 9.18 43.65 5.44
C SER A 271 9.79 43.55 6.85
N PRO A 272 9.41 42.56 7.69
CA PRO A 272 10.16 42.30 8.92
C PRO A 272 11.57 41.79 8.55
N SER A 273 12.58 42.45 9.10
CA SER A 273 13.99 42.12 8.85
C SER A 273 14.35 40.72 9.37
N SER A 274 15.27 40.05 8.68
CA SER A 274 15.90 38.82 9.15
C SER A 274 16.79 39.11 10.37
N GLY A 275 16.24 38.90 11.57
CA GLY A 275 17.04 38.90 12.80
C GLY A 275 17.88 37.64 12.89
N GLU A 276 19.20 37.80 13.01
CA GLU A 276 20.06 36.69 13.43
C GLU A 276 19.77 36.32 14.89
N SER A 277 20.02 35.07 15.26
CA SER A 277 19.90 34.60 16.65
C SER A 277 20.85 33.41 16.85
N ASP A 278 21.76 33.56 17.80
CA ASP A 278 22.90 32.67 17.98
C ASP A 278 22.53 31.22 18.35
N SER A 279 23.40 30.30 17.93
CA SER A 279 23.37 28.89 18.36
C SER A 279 23.52 28.78 19.89
N PRO A 280 22.57 28.18 20.62
CA PRO A 280 22.80 27.80 22.01
C PRO A 280 23.89 26.71 22.05
N SER A 281 24.86 26.89 22.94
CA SER A 281 26.01 25.99 23.09
C SER A 281 25.59 24.61 23.62
N SER A 282 26.46 23.62 23.42
CA SER A 282 26.31 22.26 23.95
C SER A 282 26.21 22.26 25.47
N GLY A 283 25.03 21.95 25.99
CA GLY A 283 24.85 21.62 27.40
C GLY A 283 25.36 20.21 27.67
N GLU A 284 26.44 20.09 28.45
CA GLU A 284 26.81 18.84 29.12
C GLU A 284 25.59 18.27 29.85
N SER A 285 25.40 16.95 29.82
CA SER A 285 24.34 16.28 30.58
C SER A 285 24.91 14.95 31.07
N ASP A 286 25.21 14.90 32.37
CA ASP A 286 25.89 13.78 33.01
C ASP A 286 25.16 12.46 32.77
N SER A 287 25.94 11.42 32.43
CA SER A 287 25.45 10.05 32.37
C SER A 287 25.02 9.59 33.77
N PRO A 288 23.74 9.22 34.01
CA PRO A 288 23.38 8.54 35.24
C PRO A 288 24.14 7.21 35.30
N SER A 289 24.98 7.05 36.31
CA SER A 289 25.86 5.89 36.48
C SER A 289 25.05 4.59 36.51
N SER A 290 25.62 3.53 35.92
CA SER A 290 25.09 2.17 36.00
C SER A 290 25.14 1.68 37.44
N GLY A 291 24.03 1.84 38.17
CA GLY A 291 23.88 1.30 39.50
C GLY A 291 23.97 -0.23 39.48
N GLU A 292 25.03 -0.77 40.07
CA GLU A 292 25.05 -2.18 40.44
C GLU A 292 23.92 -2.46 41.43
N SER A 293 23.35 -3.65 41.37
CA SER A 293 22.35 -4.12 42.34
C SER A 293 22.51 -5.62 42.49
N ASP A 294 22.83 -6.03 43.72
CA ASP A 294 23.34 -7.36 44.02
C ASP A 294 22.37 -8.50 43.68
N SER A 295 22.96 -9.66 43.38
CA SER A 295 22.22 -10.91 43.28
C SER A 295 21.82 -11.43 44.67
N PRO A 296 20.53 -11.55 45.01
CA PRO A 296 20.12 -12.30 46.20
C PRO A 296 20.33 -13.79 45.93
N THR A 297 21.29 -14.40 46.63
CA THR A 297 21.55 -15.84 46.53
C THR A 297 20.52 -16.68 47.29
N SER A 298 20.21 -17.86 46.75
CA SER A 298 19.74 -19.06 47.47
C SER A 298 18.82 -18.89 48.69
N GLY A 299 17.52 -18.73 48.46
CA GLY A 299 16.51 -19.13 49.44
C GLY A 299 16.14 -20.60 49.25
N ALA A 300 16.50 -21.48 50.19
CA ALA A 300 16.05 -22.87 50.17
C ALA A 300 14.63 -23.01 50.75
N SER A 301 13.84 -23.93 50.23
CA SER A 301 12.55 -24.36 50.78
C SER A 301 12.21 -25.78 50.31
N ASP A 302 11.61 -26.57 51.19
CA ASP A 302 11.59 -28.03 51.09
C ASP A 302 10.69 -28.62 49.99
N SER A 303 11.14 -29.76 49.45
CA SER A 303 10.35 -30.62 48.58
C SER A 303 9.30 -31.41 49.38
N PRO A 304 8.01 -31.38 49.00
CA PRO A 304 7.09 -32.47 49.30
C PRO A 304 7.39 -33.66 48.38
N SER A 305 7.76 -34.81 48.94
CA SER A 305 7.87 -36.06 48.17
C SER A 305 6.50 -36.47 47.61
N ILE A 306 6.47 -36.88 46.34
CA ILE A 306 5.30 -37.54 45.72
C ILE A 306 5.80 -38.78 44.98
N GLU A 307 5.04 -39.86 45.02
CA GLU A 307 5.49 -41.22 44.66
C GLU A 307 5.75 -41.41 43.17
N ALA A 308 6.76 -42.23 42.85
CA ALA A 308 7.07 -42.61 41.48
C ALA A 308 6.11 -43.71 40.99
N THR A 309 5.11 -43.34 40.21
CA THR A 309 4.30 -44.30 39.44
C THR A 309 5.15 -44.99 38.36
N PRO A 310 5.19 -46.33 38.28
CA PRO A 310 6.00 -47.03 37.28
C PRO A 310 5.45 -46.81 35.85
N SER A 311 6.36 -46.75 34.88
CA SER A 311 6.02 -46.65 33.45
C SER A 311 5.32 -47.92 32.96
N PRO A 312 4.31 -47.84 32.09
CA PRO A 312 3.73 -49.02 31.45
C PRO A 312 4.74 -49.68 30.51
N GLU A 313 4.89 -51.00 30.62
CA GLU A 313 5.73 -51.80 29.71
C GLU A 313 5.04 -52.02 28.35
N THR A 314 5.82 -51.99 27.28
CA THR A 314 5.34 -52.31 25.93
C THR A 314 5.23 -53.82 25.73
N PRO A 315 4.06 -54.37 25.32
CA PRO A 315 3.96 -55.80 25.01
C PRO A 315 4.73 -56.13 23.73
N SER A 316 5.72 -57.01 23.84
CA SER A 316 6.46 -57.56 22.70
C SER A 316 5.53 -58.35 21.78
N VAL A 317 5.54 -58.02 20.48
CA VAL A 317 4.84 -58.79 19.45
C VAL A 317 5.76 -59.91 18.96
N GLU A 318 5.44 -61.15 19.31
CA GLU A 318 6.11 -62.31 18.72
C GLU A 318 5.74 -62.47 17.25
N THR A 319 6.76 -62.57 16.39
CA THR A 319 6.59 -62.89 14.97
C THR A 319 6.57 -64.40 14.75
N PRO A 320 5.48 -65.01 14.25
CA PRO A 320 5.46 -66.43 13.92
C PRO A 320 6.23 -66.70 12.61
N GLU A 321 7.29 -67.50 12.69
CA GLU A 321 8.00 -67.99 11.50
C GLU A 321 7.22 -69.14 10.84
N MET A 322 6.83 -68.99 9.57
CA MET A 322 6.27 -70.10 8.78
C MET A 322 6.81 -70.19 7.35
N SER A 323 7.74 -71.13 7.19
CA SER A 323 7.92 -72.03 6.04
C SER A 323 7.78 -71.46 4.61
N ALA A 324 8.93 -71.19 3.98
CA ALA A 324 9.00 -70.86 2.56
C ALA A 324 8.44 -71.98 1.64
N THR A 325 7.45 -71.64 0.81
CA THR A 325 6.98 -72.50 -0.30
C THR A 325 7.28 -71.83 -1.64
N LYS A 326 7.87 -72.60 -2.57
CA LYS A 326 8.32 -72.10 -3.88
C LYS A 326 7.12 -71.81 -4.80
N CYS A 327 7.01 -70.59 -5.32
CA CYS A 327 6.08 -70.26 -6.40
C CYS A 327 6.85 -70.01 -7.71
N SER A 328 6.63 -70.85 -8.73
CA SER A 328 7.44 -70.88 -9.95
C SER A 328 7.00 -69.85 -10.98
N VAL A 329 7.87 -68.90 -11.34
CA VAL A 329 7.61 -67.94 -12.43
C VAL A 329 7.59 -68.67 -13.78
N ARG A 330 6.40 -68.86 -14.36
CA ARG A 330 6.23 -69.49 -15.68
C ARG A 330 5.89 -68.44 -16.74
N ARG A 331 6.92 -67.88 -17.39
CA ARG A 331 6.75 -67.08 -18.61
C ARG A 331 5.94 -67.87 -19.64
N ARG A 332 4.81 -67.32 -20.11
CA ARG A 332 4.23 -67.71 -21.40
C ARG A 332 4.73 -66.74 -22.46
N ARG A 333 5.23 -67.28 -23.58
CA ARG A 333 5.17 -66.60 -24.88
C ARG A 333 3.80 -66.88 -25.48
N HIS A 334 3.17 -65.86 -26.02
CA HIS A 334 2.51 -65.89 -27.32
C HIS A 334 2.51 -64.45 -27.87
#